data_AF-A0A2U1JBD0-F1
#
_entry.id   AF-A0A2U1JBD0-F1
#
_cell.length_a   1.000
_cell.length_b   1.000
_cell.length_c   1.000
_cell.angle_alpha   90.00
_cell.angle_beta   90.00
_cell.angle_gamma   90.00
#
_symmetry.space_group_name_H-M   'P 1'
#
loop_
_entity.id
_entity.type
_entity.pdbx_description
1 polymer ?
#
loop_
_entity_poly.entity_id
_entity_poly.type
_entity_poly.pdbx_seq_one_letter_code
_entity_poly.pdbx_strand_id
1 'polypeptide(L)'
;MDQIQNLDWEKIDEWLKNQYKDRKIPQYVKSKENYNIFFTTKLICEACDSLQNVYVKICKQENTSLQAQNVGYKEYLKMFENCENLEDLDFYKELNELAEISLDYGLDTISTHSITAAQSSIVYEYYKSSQDHNKIRNKIKEMKEKTASSQIRVEQYQRIIDNKTDNSSKIYEWNKGAAMLNERILEYKHRLAKMHTLVGEYQTLILNFNRIKSDIERIKSLYELVKTNENKLATYSNLPPDLQLAQIKLAELHQYHDKLLEQRNELFSKAFSEGMDSVLQS
;
A
#
# COMPACT_ATOMS: atom_id res chain seq x y z
N MET A 1 -21.67 -62.21 24.49
CA MET A 1 -21.58 -63.53 23.84
C MET A 1 -22.08 -63.53 22.40
N ASP A 2 -22.48 -62.38 21.84
CA ASP A 2 -23.27 -62.35 20.58
C ASP A 2 -22.44 -62.17 19.29
N GLN A 3 -21.11 -62.21 19.33
CA GLN A 3 -20.28 -62.09 18.12
C GLN A 3 -19.87 -63.44 17.51
N ILE A 4 -20.08 -64.56 18.20
CA ILE A 4 -19.70 -65.91 17.71
C ILE A 4 -20.81 -66.51 16.83
N GLN A 5 -22.08 -66.14 17.07
CA GLN A 5 -23.24 -66.68 16.34
C GLN A 5 -23.36 -66.20 14.88
N ASN A 6 -22.61 -65.15 14.49
CA ASN A 6 -22.63 -64.59 13.13
C ASN A 6 -21.47 -65.08 12.23
N LEU A 7 -20.67 -66.05 12.72
CA LEU A 7 -19.52 -66.59 11.99
C LEU A 7 -19.86 -67.97 11.43
N ASP A 8 -19.60 -68.14 10.14
CA ASP A 8 -20.11 -69.24 9.30
C ASP A 8 -19.24 -70.51 9.47
N TRP A 9 -19.22 -71.06 10.70
CA TRP A 9 -18.38 -72.20 11.08
C TRP A 9 -18.65 -73.47 10.27
N GLU A 10 -19.83 -73.60 9.67
CA GLU A 10 -20.19 -74.72 8.79
C GLU A 10 -19.23 -74.84 7.60
N LYS A 11 -18.82 -73.71 7.01
CA LYS A 11 -17.88 -73.67 5.87
C LYS A 11 -16.45 -74.06 6.24
N ILE A 12 -16.08 -73.90 7.51
CA ILE A 12 -14.78 -74.32 8.04
C ILE A 12 -14.83 -75.80 8.41
N ASP A 13 -15.92 -76.26 9.03
CA ASP A 13 -16.12 -77.67 9.38
C ASP A 13 -16.20 -78.56 8.12
N GLU A 14 -16.85 -78.09 7.05
CA GLU A 14 -16.86 -78.78 5.75
C GLU A 14 -15.47 -78.81 5.07
N TRP A 15 -14.74 -77.69 5.12
CA TRP A 15 -13.37 -77.62 4.60
C TRP A 15 -12.42 -78.54 5.38
N LEU A 16 -12.48 -78.56 6.71
CA LEU A 16 -11.70 -79.45 7.56
C LEU A 16 -12.05 -80.92 7.30
N LYS A 17 -13.32 -81.26 7.10
CA LYS A 17 -13.73 -82.61 6.68
C LYS A 17 -13.10 -83.00 5.33
N ASN A 18 -13.12 -82.09 4.35
CA ASN A 18 -12.53 -82.36 3.05
C ASN A 18 -10.99 -82.50 3.09
N GLN A 19 -10.31 -81.70 3.91
CA GLN A 19 -8.86 -81.76 4.07
C GLN A 19 -8.39 -83.01 4.82
N TYR A 20 -9.11 -83.42 5.88
CA TYR A 20 -8.73 -84.56 6.71
C TYR A 20 -9.27 -85.90 6.19
N LYS A 21 -10.30 -85.90 5.31
CA LYS A 21 -10.96 -87.10 4.75
C LYS A 21 -11.26 -88.15 5.84
N ASP A 22 -10.46 -89.21 5.93
CA ASP A 22 -10.62 -90.32 6.88
C ASP A 22 -9.87 -90.13 8.22
N ARG A 23 -9.16 -89.01 8.40
CA ARG A 23 -8.39 -88.71 9.63
C ARG A 23 -9.24 -87.94 10.63
N LYS A 24 -9.04 -88.20 11.93
CA LYS A 24 -9.72 -87.47 13.00
C LYS A 24 -9.29 -86.00 12.99
N ILE A 25 -10.28 -85.10 12.93
CA ILE A 25 -10.08 -83.65 13.02
C ILE A 25 -9.60 -83.31 14.45
N PRO A 26 -8.49 -82.57 14.62
CA PRO A 26 -8.04 -82.11 15.93
C PRO A 26 -9.10 -81.28 16.64
N GLN A 27 -9.26 -81.47 17.95
CA GLN A 27 -10.20 -80.68 18.73
C GLN A 27 -9.71 -79.23 18.84
N TYR A 28 -10.59 -78.27 18.56
CA TYR A 28 -10.26 -76.85 18.63
C TYR A 28 -11.39 -76.07 19.32
N VAL A 29 -11.03 -74.98 20.00
CA VAL A 29 -12.00 -74.10 20.66
C VAL A 29 -12.58 -73.13 19.63
N LYS A 30 -13.92 -73.05 19.55
CA LYS A 30 -14.62 -72.09 18.69
C LYS A 30 -14.48 -70.67 19.27
N SER A 31 -13.39 -70.01 18.92
CA SER A 31 -13.09 -68.60 19.21
C SER A 31 -13.02 -67.79 17.92
N LYS A 32 -13.28 -66.48 17.99
CA LYS A 32 -13.18 -65.54 16.87
C LYS A 32 -11.77 -65.52 16.26
N GLU A 33 -10.74 -65.66 17.09
CA GLU A 33 -9.33 -65.73 16.65
C GLU A 33 -9.06 -67.02 15.86
N ASN A 34 -9.54 -68.15 16.36
CA ASN A 34 -9.40 -69.44 15.67
C ASN A 34 -10.20 -69.47 14.36
N TYR A 35 -11.38 -68.85 14.31
CA TYR A 35 -12.14 -68.69 13.06
C TYR A 35 -11.32 -67.98 12.01
N ASN A 36 -10.71 -66.84 12.37
CA ASN A 36 -9.90 -66.06 11.45
C ASN A 36 -8.68 -66.85 10.96
N ILE A 37 -8.01 -67.62 11.84
CA ILE A 37 -6.88 -68.47 11.46
C ILE A 37 -7.31 -69.55 10.46
N PHE A 38 -8.40 -70.27 10.74
CA PHE A 38 -8.88 -71.33 9.84
C PHE A 38 -9.42 -70.76 8.52
N PHE A 39 -10.14 -69.65 8.56
CA PHE A 39 -10.67 -69.00 7.38
C PHE A 39 -9.56 -68.44 6.47
N THR A 40 -8.56 -67.78 7.06
CA THR A 40 -7.38 -67.30 6.31
C THR A 40 -6.58 -68.46 5.73
N THR A 41 -6.37 -69.53 6.50
CA THR A 41 -5.67 -70.73 6.02
C THR A 41 -6.43 -71.39 4.87
N LYS A 42 -7.75 -71.49 4.95
CA LYS A 42 -8.60 -71.99 3.87
C LYS A 42 -8.42 -71.17 2.59
N LEU A 43 -8.50 -69.84 2.68
CA LEU A 43 -8.30 -68.95 1.54
C LEU A 43 -6.91 -69.10 0.92
N ILE A 44 -5.87 -69.25 1.76
CA ILE A 44 -4.50 -69.48 1.29
C ILE A 44 -4.42 -70.82 0.54
N CYS A 45 -4.98 -71.90 1.08
CA CYS A 45 -5.00 -73.20 0.42
C CYS A 45 -5.75 -73.16 -0.92
N GLU A 46 -6.93 -72.53 -0.97
CA GLU A 46 -7.70 -72.36 -2.21
C GLU A 46 -6.92 -71.54 -3.25
N ALA A 47 -6.22 -70.49 -2.81
CA ALA A 47 -5.33 -69.72 -3.67
C ALA A 47 -4.16 -70.57 -4.19
N CYS A 48 -3.50 -71.35 -3.33
CA CYS A 48 -2.42 -72.24 -3.72
C CYS A 48 -2.87 -73.31 -4.71
N ASP A 49 -4.02 -73.95 -4.47
CA ASP A 49 -4.60 -74.95 -5.38
C ASP A 49 -4.95 -74.33 -6.74
N SER A 50 -5.47 -73.09 -6.75
CA SER A 50 -5.74 -72.36 -7.99
C SER A 50 -4.46 -72.08 -8.77
N LEU A 51 -3.39 -71.63 -8.09
CA LEU A 51 -2.09 -71.34 -8.70
C LEU A 51 -1.44 -72.61 -9.24
N GLN A 52 -1.48 -73.71 -8.48
CA GLN A 52 -0.97 -75.01 -8.92
C GLN A 52 -1.68 -75.49 -10.18
N ASN A 53 -3.01 -75.35 -10.24
CA ASN A 53 -3.79 -75.70 -11.43
C ASN A 53 -3.44 -74.83 -12.64
N VAL A 54 -3.21 -73.53 -12.45
CA VAL A 54 -2.74 -72.63 -13.51
C VAL A 54 -1.35 -73.03 -13.99
N TYR A 55 -0.43 -73.31 -13.06
CA TYR A 55 0.93 -73.73 -13.38
C TYR A 55 0.94 -75.03 -14.20
N VAL A 56 0.18 -76.05 -13.79
CA VAL A 56 0.05 -77.30 -14.53
C VAL A 56 -0.53 -77.09 -15.93
N LYS A 57 -1.48 -76.16 -16.09
CA LYS A 57 -2.01 -75.81 -17.43
C LYS A 57 -0.94 -75.18 -18.32
N ILE A 58 -0.16 -74.24 -17.79
CA ILE A 58 0.95 -73.60 -18.51
C ILE A 58 1.97 -74.66 -18.94
N CYS A 59 2.45 -75.51 -18.02
CA CYS A 59 3.42 -76.55 -18.36
C CYS A 59 2.88 -77.54 -19.40
N LYS A 60 1.60 -77.91 -19.33
CA LYS A 60 0.98 -78.78 -20.34
C LYS A 60 0.97 -78.10 -21.71
N GLN A 61 0.56 -76.83 -21.79
CA GLN A 61 0.53 -76.06 -23.02
C GLN A 61 1.93 -75.93 -23.64
N GLU A 62 2.92 -75.56 -22.85
CA GLU A 62 4.33 -75.49 -23.28
C GLU A 62 4.82 -76.85 -23.80
N ASN A 63 4.56 -77.94 -23.09
CA ASN A 63 5.00 -79.27 -23.53
C ASN A 63 4.33 -79.68 -24.85
N THR A 64 3.03 -79.43 -25.03
CA THR A 64 2.36 -79.65 -26.33
C THR A 64 2.94 -78.77 -27.44
N SER A 65 3.29 -77.50 -27.15
CA SER A 65 3.92 -76.60 -28.12
C SER A 65 5.30 -77.10 -28.54
N LEU A 66 6.12 -77.54 -27.57
CA LEU A 66 7.44 -78.12 -27.84
C LEU A 66 7.34 -79.43 -28.63
N GLN A 67 6.38 -80.30 -28.31
CA GLN A 67 6.16 -81.53 -29.07
C GLN A 67 5.74 -81.24 -30.52
N ALA A 68 4.85 -80.27 -30.73
CA ALA A 68 4.45 -79.84 -32.08
C ALA A 68 5.63 -79.24 -32.87
N GLN A 69 6.44 -78.39 -32.24
CA GLN A 69 7.67 -77.85 -32.85
C GLN A 69 8.64 -78.97 -33.25
N ASN A 70 8.81 -79.99 -32.41
CA ASN A 70 9.74 -81.10 -32.66
C ASN A 70 9.33 -81.97 -33.87
N VAL A 71 8.02 -82.09 -34.12
CA VAL A 71 7.50 -82.73 -35.35
C VAL A 71 7.83 -81.86 -36.57
N GLY A 72 7.59 -80.56 -36.50
CA GLY A 72 7.94 -79.62 -37.56
C GLY A 72 9.44 -79.63 -37.90
N TYR A 73 10.32 -79.59 -36.90
CA TYR A 73 11.78 -79.64 -37.13
C TYR A 73 12.24 -80.92 -37.84
N LYS A 74 11.59 -82.07 -37.57
CA LYS A 74 11.89 -83.32 -38.28
C LYS A 74 11.44 -83.27 -39.75
N GLU A 75 10.35 -82.59 -40.06
CA GLU A 75 9.90 -82.38 -41.44
C GLU A 75 10.80 -81.41 -42.19
N TYR A 76 11.20 -80.30 -41.56
CA TYR A 76 12.15 -79.36 -42.14
C TYR A 76 13.52 -79.99 -42.40
N LEU A 77 14.06 -80.78 -41.47
CA LEU A 77 15.32 -81.52 -41.67
C LEU A 77 15.26 -82.47 -42.87
N LYS A 78 14.14 -83.17 -43.08
CA LYS A 78 13.93 -84.01 -44.27
C LYS A 78 13.80 -83.19 -45.56
N MET A 79 13.23 -81.99 -45.51
CA MET A 79 13.22 -81.10 -46.67
C MET A 79 14.63 -80.63 -47.02
N PHE A 80 15.45 -80.27 -46.03
CA PHE A 80 16.85 -79.89 -46.25
C PHE A 80 17.71 -81.01 -46.83
N GLU A 81 17.48 -82.27 -46.45
CA GLU A 81 18.19 -83.42 -47.02
C GLU A 81 17.90 -83.64 -48.52
N ASN A 82 16.78 -83.09 -49.04
CA ASN A 82 16.31 -83.31 -50.42
C ASN A 82 16.46 -82.08 -51.34
N CYS A 83 16.96 -80.94 -50.85
CA CYS A 83 17.14 -79.73 -51.64
C CYS A 83 18.59 -79.55 -52.11
N GLU A 84 18.80 -79.37 -53.42
CA GLU A 84 20.13 -79.08 -54.00
C GLU A 84 20.58 -77.62 -53.79
N ASN A 85 19.64 -76.67 -53.71
CA ASN A 85 19.89 -75.25 -53.43
C ASN A 85 19.01 -74.75 -52.29
N LEU A 86 19.61 -74.05 -51.31
CA LEU A 86 18.90 -73.51 -50.15
C LEU A 86 18.00 -72.30 -50.49
N GLU A 87 18.32 -71.56 -51.55
CA GLU A 87 17.60 -70.32 -51.93
C GLU A 87 16.20 -70.57 -52.52
N ASP A 88 15.92 -71.80 -52.96
CA ASP A 88 14.62 -72.19 -53.52
C ASP A 88 13.56 -72.50 -52.44
N LEU A 89 13.99 -72.59 -51.17
CA LEU A 89 13.10 -72.84 -50.04
C LEU A 89 12.46 -71.52 -49.58
N ASP A 90 11.13 -71.45 -49.53
CA ASP A 90 10.41 -70.30 -48.96
C ASP A 90 10.85 -69.99 -47.51
N PHE A 91 11.21 -71.03 -46.75
CA PHE A 91 11.79 -70.90 -45.41
C PHE A 91 13.11 -70.10 -45.40
N TYR A 92 13.93 -70.16 -46.45
CA TYR A 92 15.17 -69.40 -46.52
C TYR A 92 14.90 -67.89 -46.65
N LYS A 93 13.87 -67.51 -47.41
CA LYS A 93 13.43 -66.10 -47.50
C LYS A 93 12.91 -65.60 -46.16
N GLU A 94 12.05 -66.37 -45.49
CA GLU A 94 11.54 -66.03 -44.16
C GLU A 94 12.67 -65.91 -43.12
N LEU A 95 13.67 -66.79 -43.17
CA LEU A 95 14.84 -66.72 -42.29
C LEU A 95 15.68 -65.46 -42.57
N ASN A 96 15.82 -65.09 -43.85
CA ASN A 96 16.57 -63.90 -44.24
C ASN A 96 15.83 -62.62 -43.84
N GLU A 97 14.51 -62.55 -44.00
CA GLU A 97 13.67 -61.46 -43.48
C GLU A 97 13.78 -61.34 -41.96
N LEU A 98 13.81 -62.48 -41.25
CA LEU A 98 13.95 -62.49 -39.80
C LEU A 98 15.35 -62.04 -39.36
N ALA A 99 16.38 -62.37 -40.14
CA ALA A 99 17.74 -61.88 -39.92
C ALA A 99 17.84 -60.36 -40.19
N GLU A 100 17.21 -59.85 -41.25
CA GLU A 100 17.11 -58.41 -41.52
C GLU A 100 16.41 -57.67 -40.37
N ILE A 101 15.26 -58.18 -39.91
CA ILE A 101 14.56 -57.64 -38.74
C ILE A 101 15.46 -57.69 -37.49
N SER A 102 16.23 -58.76 -37.30
CA SER A 102 17.15 -58.83 -36.15
C SER A 102 18.25 -57.76 -36.22
N LEU A 103 18.76 -57.45 -37.41
CA LEU A 103 19.75 -56.39 -37.63
C LEU A 103 19.14 -55.01 -37.41
N ASP A 104 17.94 -54.75 -37.95
CA ASP A 104 17.23 -53.48 -37.80
C ASP A 104 16.90 -53.16 -36.34
N TYR A 105 16.54 -54.18 -35.56
CA TYR A 105 16.26 -54.04 -34.13
C TYR A 105 17.52 -54.15 -33.25
N GLY A 106 18.69 -54.42 -33.84
CA GLY A 106 19.96 -54.57 -33.11
C GLY A 106 19.97 -55.74 -32.12
N LEU A 107 19.35 -56.86 -32.50
CA LEU A 107 19.21 -58.05 -31.66
C LEU A 107 20.41 -58.99 -31.81
N ASP A 108 21.01 -59.38 -30.68
CA ASP A 108 22.09 -60.39 -30.64
C ASP A 108 21.60 -61.82 -30.93
N THR A 109 20.30 -62.07 -30.75
CA THR A 109 19.67 -63.38 -30.96
C THR A 109 18.24 -63.25 -31.47
N ILE A 110 17.84 -64.17 -32.35
CA ILE A 110 16.48 -64.25 -32.93
C ILE A 110 15.50 -64.97 -31.97
N SER A 111 15.77 -64.93 -30.67
CA SER A 111 14.88 -65.55 -29.70
C SER A 111 13.60 -64.74 -29.57
N THR A 112 12.46 -65.40 -29.32
CA THR A 112 11.18 -64.74 -29.08
C THR A 112 11.28 -63.74 -27.92
N HIS A 113 12.10 -64.05 -26.91
CA HIS A 113 12.33 -63.16 -25.78
C HIS A 113 13.07 -61.88 -26.19
N SER A 114 14.11 -61.99 -27.03
CA SER A 114 14.89 -60.85 -27.52
C SER A 114 14.03 -59.91 -28.38
N ILE A 115 13.23 -60.48 -29.29
CA ILE A 115 12.31 -59.72 -30.15
C ILE A 115 11.24 -59.00 -29.31
N THR A 116 10.62 -59.71 -28.36
CA THR A 116 9.59 -59.10 -27.50
C THR A 116 10.14 -58.03 -26.56
N ALA A 117 11.37 -58.18 -26.09
CA ALA A 117 12.06 -57.16 -25.29
C ALA A 117 12.34 -55.90 -26.12
N ALA A 118 12.87 -56.03 -27.34
CA ALA A 118 13.13 -54.88 -28.21
C ALA A 118 11.83 -54.17 -28.63
N GLN A 119 10.78 -54.92 -28.97
CA GLN A 119 9.45 -54.37 -29.23
C GLN A 119 8.92 -53.58 -28.03
N SER A 120 9.01 -54.16 -26.83
CA SER A 120 8.58 -53.50 -25.59
C SER A 120 9.37 -52.21 -25.32
N SER A 121 10.68 -52.22 -25.59
CA SER A 121 11.54 -51.05 -25.47
C SER A 121 11.11 -49.93 -26.43
N ILE A 122 10.89 -50.25 -27.71
CA ILE A 122 10.45 -49.28 -28.73
C ILE A 122 9.08 -48.70 -28.37
N VAL A 123 8.14 -49.53 -27.94
CA VAL A 123 6.82 -49.07 -27.49
C VAL A 123 6.94 -48.13 -26.29
N TYR A 124 7.81 -48.46 -25.33
CA TYR A 124 8.08 -47.60 -24.19
C TYR A 124 8.71 -46.27 -24.59
N GLU A 125 9.70 -46.27 -25.47
CA GLU A 125 10.33 -45.04 -25.97
C GLU A 125 9.35 -44.17 -26.76
N TYR A 126 8.52 -44.79 -27.61
CA TYR A 126 7.46 -44.10 -28.33
C TYR A 126 6.47 -43.44 -27.38
N TYR A 127 6.01 -44.16 -26.36
CA TYR A 127 5.10 -43.62 -25.36
C TYR A 127 5.72 -42.45 -24.58
N LYS A 128 6.98 -42.60 -24.16
CA LYS A 128 7.73 -41.55 -23.47
C LYS A 128 7.89 -40.31 -24.35
N SER A 129 8.29 -40.48 -25.60
CA SER A 129 8.42 -39.41 -26.59
C SER A 129 7.08 -38.72 -26.84
N SER A 130 5.98 -39.48 -26.94
CA SER A 130 4.62 -38.92 -27.08
C SER A 130 4.20 -38.09 -25.87
N GLN A 131 4.54 -38.55 -24.66
CA GLN A 131 4.28 -37.79 -23.43
C GLN A 131 5.06 -36.47 -23.41
N ASP A 132 6.34 -36.51 -23.80
CA ASP A 132 7.19 -35.32 -23.85
C ASP A 132 6.74 -34.32 -24.93
N HIS A 133 6.31 -34.82 -26.10
CA HIS A 133 5.68 -33.99 -27.13
C HIS A 133 4.42 -33.28 -26.61
N ASN A 134 3.58 -33.96 -25.82
CA ASN A 134 2.40 -33.34 -25.22
C ASN A 134 2.77 -32.26 -24.19
N LYS A 135 3.82 -32.48 -23.37
CA LYS A 135 4.33 -31.45 -22.45
C LYS A 135 4.82 -30.22 -23.21
N ILE A 136 5.59 -30.41 -24.28
CA ILE A 136 6.09 -29.31 -25.14
C ILE A 136 4.92 -28.57 -25.79
N ARG A 137 3.93 -29.29 -26.33
CA ARG A 137 2.73 -28.68 -26.94
C ARG A 137 1.97 -27.81 -25.94
N ASN A 138 1.77 -28.29 -24.72
CA ASN A 138 1.13 -27.51 -23.66
C ASN A 138 1.94 -26.26 -23.32
N LYS A 139 3.28 -26.39 -23.25
CA LYS A 139 4.15 -25.24 -22.99
C LYS A 139 4.09 -24.19 -24.10
N ILE A 140 4.06 -24.62 -25.36
CA ILE A 140 3.88 -23.72 -26.50
C ILE A 140 2.54 -22.98 -26.39
N LYS A 141 1.47 -23.68 -26.01
CA LYS A 141 0.14 -23.07 -25.82
C LYS A 141 0.17 -22.00 -24.71
N GLU A 142 0.71 -22.32 -23.54
CA GLU A 142 0.89 -21.36 -22.43
C GLU A 142 1.70 -20.13 -22.87
N MET A 143 2.80 -20.35 -23.61
CA MET A 143 3.64 -19.25 -24.09
C MET A 143 2.91 -18.37 -25.10
N LYS A 144 2.10 -18.94 -26.00
CA LYS A 144 1.26 -18.16 -26.92
C LYS A 144 0.24 -17.29 -26.18
N GLU A 145 -0.41 -17.83 -25.15
CA GLU A 145 -1.34 -17.07 -24.31
C GLU A 145 -0.64 -15.94 -23.54
N LYS A 146 0.57 -16.20 -23.00
CA LYS A 146 1.41 -15.18 -22.36
C LYS A 146 1.88 -14.09 -23.33
N THR A 147 2.23 -14.46 -24.55
CA THR A 147 2.61 -13.49 -25.59
C THR A 147 1.41 -12.62 -25.99
N ALA A 148 0.25 -13.23 -26.22
CA ALA A 148 -0.97 -12.50 -26.57
C ALA A 148 -1.38 -11.51 -25.46
N SER A 149 -1.37 -11.95 -24.19
CA SER A 149 -1.66 -11.07 -23.05
C SER A 149 -0.61 -9.95 -22.89
N SER A 150 0.66 -10.24 -23.13
CA SER A 150 1.72 -9.22 -23.12
C SER A 150 1.54 -8.19 -24.23
N GLN A 151 1.12 -8.62 -25.43
CA GLN A 151 0.83 -7.74 -26.55
C GLN A 151 -0.31 -6.77 -26.23
N ILE A 152 -1.42 -7.28 -25.67
CA ILE A 152 -2.55 -6.45 -25.20
C ILE A 152 -2.06 -5.41 -24.18
N ARG A 153 -1.19 -5.80 -23.25
CA ARG A 153 -0.65 -4.88 -22.24
C ARG A 153 0.26 -3.81 -22.85
N VAL A 154 1.05 -4.15 -23.86
CA VAL A 154 1.85 -3.17 -24.62
C VAL A 154 0.94 -2.17 -25.33
N GLU A 155 -0.12 -2.63 -25.99
CA GLU A 155 -1.11 -1.74 -26.63
C GLU A 155 -1.80 -0.81 -25.63
N GLN A 156 -2.15 -1.32 -24.44
CA GLN A 156 -2.71 -0.50 -23.37
C GLN A 156 -1.74 0.59 -22.91
N TYR A 157 -0.45 0.25 -22.72
CA TYR A 157 0.56 1.25 -22.35
C TYR A 157 0.78 2.28 -23.46
N GLN A 158 0.77 1.85 -24.73
CA GLN A 158 0.88 2.77 -25.85
C GLN A 158 -0.27 3.78 -25.85
N ARG A 159 -1.52 3.34 -25.65
CA ARG A 159 -2.68 4.25 -25.52
C ARG A 159 -2.54 5.24 -24.36
N ILE A 160 -1.98 4.81 -23.23
CA ILE A 160 -1.72 5.70 -22.08
C ILE A 160 -0.67 6.75 -22.44
N ILE A 161 0.39 6.36 -23.15
CA ILE A 161 1.43 7.28 -23.62
C ILE A 161 0.84 8.27 -24.63
N ASP A 162 0.08 7.79 -25.60
CA ASP A 162 -0.55 8.63 -26.61
C ASP A 162 -1.52 9.65 -25.97
N ASN A 163 -2.28 9.24 -24.95
CA ASN A 163 -3.12 10.15 -24.15
C ASN A 163 -2.30 11.13 -23.29
N LYS A 164 -1.10 10.77 -22.83
CA LYS A 164 -0.21 11.72 -22.12
C LYS A 164 0.31 12.81 -23.03
N THR A 165 0.47 12.56 -24.33
CA THR A 165 0.79 13.61 -25.31
C THR A 165 -0.26 14.73 -25.28
N ASP A 166 -1.53 14.41 -25.04
CA ASP A 166 -2.61 15.40 -24.92
C ASP A 166 -2.49 16.25 -23.62
N ASN A 167 -1.88 15.70 -22.56
CA ASN A 167 -1.57 16.46 -21.35
C ASN A 167 -0.47 17.51 -21.57
N SER A 168 0.37 17.40 -22.61
CA SER A 168 1.37 18.43 -22.91
C SER A 168 0.73 19.77 -23.27
N SER A 169 -0.41 19.74 -23.96
CA SER A 169 -1.23 20.93 -24.27
C SER A 169 -1.80 21.55 -22.99
N LYS A 170 -2.35 20.74 -22.08
CA LYS A 170 -2.85 21.21 -20.79
C LYS A 170 -1.73 21.80 -19.91
N ILE A 171 -0.55 21.19 -19.90
CA ILE A 171 0.63 21.72 -19.19
C ILE A 171 1.04 23.08 -19.77
N TYR A 172 1.01 23.24 -21.10
CA TYR A 172 1.27 24.52 -21.73
C TYR A 172 0.25 25.60 -21.33
N GLU A 173 -1.04 25.27 -21.33
CA GLU A 173 -2.11 26.19 -20.87
C GLU A 173 -1.94 26.56 -19.40
N TRP A 174 -1.59 25.60 -18.55
CA TRP A 174 -1.34 25.85 -17.12
C TRP A 174 -0.13 26.76 -16.90
N ASN A 175 0.96 26.53 -17.63
CA ASN A 175 2.15 27.39 -17.57
C ASN A 175 1.82 28.81 -18.03
N LYS A 176 1.03 28.96 -19.10
CA LYS A 176 0.55 30.27 -19.57
C LYS A 176 -0.33 30.95 -18.52
N GLY A 177 -1.25 30.22 -17.90
CA GLY A 177 -2.08 30.73 -16.80
C GLY A 177 -1.27 31.17 -15.58
N ALA A 178 -0.26 30.38 -15.20
CA ALA A 178 0.66 30.70 -14.11
C ALA A 178 1.49 31.95 -14.39
N ALA A 179 1.97 32.13 -15.63
CA ALA A 179 2.69 33.33 -16.04
C ALA A 179 1.80 34.59 -15.92
N MET A 180 0.56 34.54 -16.43
CA MET A 180 -0.41 35.63 -16.29
C MET A 180 -0.74 35.95 -14.83
N LEU A 181 -0.85 34.92 -13.99
CA LEU A 181 -1.09 35.11 -12.55
C LEU A 181 0.09 35.80 -11.87
N ASN A 182 1.32 35.42 -12.21
CA ASN A 182 2.53 36.05 -11.69
C ASN A 182 2.65 37.53 -12.08
N GLU A 183 2.31 37.87 -13.32
CA GLU A 183 2.25 39.28 -13.76
C GLU A 183 1.25 40.08 -12.93
N ARG A 184 0.04 39.54 -12.69
CA ARG A 184 -0.95 40.19 -11.81
C ARG A 184 -0.47 40.32 -10.38
N ILE A 185 0.21 39.32 -9.83
CA ILE A 185 0.79 39.39 -8.49
C ILE A 185 1.84 40.50 -8.41
N LEU A 186 2.69 40.65 -9.43
CA LEU A 186 3.67 41.72 -9.50
C LEU A 186 3.01 43.10 -9.58
N GLU A 187 1.95 43.24 -10.39
CA GLU A 187 1.16 44.46 -10.48
C GLU A 187 0.52 44.82 -9.12
N TYR A 188 -0.10 43.86 -8.45
CA TYR A 188 -0.69 44.07 -7.13
C TYR A 188 0.35 44.43 -6.07
N LYS A 189 1.52 43.77 -6.08
CA LYS A 189 2.64 44.14 -5.20
C LYS A 189 3.09 45.58 -5.45
N HIS A 190 3.19 45.99 -6.70
CA HIS A 190 3.57 47.36 -7.06
C HIS A 190 2.51 48.38 -6.60
N ARG A 191 1.22 48.06 -6.77
CA ARG A 191 0.11 48.89 -6.29
C ARG A 191 0.09 49.01 -4.77
N LEU A 192 0.34 47.92 -4.05
CA LEU A 192 0.47 47.92 -2.59
C LEU A 192 1.66 48.76 -2.13
N ALA A 193 2.81 48.65 -2.79
CA ALA A 193 3.97 49.48 -2.49
C ALA A 193 3.66 50.97 -2.65
N LYS A 194 3.01 51.35 -3.76
CA LYS A 194 2.53 52.74 -3.98
C LYS A 194 1.54 53.21 -2.92
N MET A 195 0.64 52.32 -2.48
CA MET A 195 -0.31 52.66 -1.42
C MET A 195 0.40 52.86 -0.07
N HIS A 196 1.37 52.01 0.26
CA HIS A 196 2.17 52.17 1.47
C HIS A 196 2.97 53.47 1.49
N THR A 197 3.56 53.87 0.36
CA THR A 197 4.28 55.15 0.28
C THR A 197 3.32 56.33 0.48
N LEU A 198 2.15 56.32 -0.16
CA LEU A 198 1.12 57.34 0.03
C LEU A 198 0.66 57.42 1.49
N VAL A 199 0.42 56.29 2.16
CA VAL A 199 0.05 56.26 3.58
C VAL A 199 1.14 56.88 4.45
N GLY A 200 2.42 56.61 4.16
CA GLY A 200 3.55 57.23 4.84
C GLY A 200 3.58 58.76 4.66
N GLU A 201 3.37 59.24 3.43
CA GLU A 201 3.26 60.67 3.12
C GLU A 201 2.11 61.32 3.91
N TYR A 202 0.92 60.70 3.93
CA TYR A 202 -0.22 61.22 4.70
C TYR A 202 0.04 61.26 6.21
N GLN A 203 0.71 60.25 6.77
CA GLN A 203 1.07 60.25 8.19
C GLN A 203 2.01 61.42 8.55
N THR A 204 3.01 61.68 7.71
CA THR A 204 3.90 62.84 7.92
C THR A 204 3.16 64.18 7.78
N LEU A 205 2.23 64.29 6.84
CA LEU A 205 1.40 65.48 6.68
C LEU A 205 0.50 65.73 7.91
N ILE A 206 -0.11 64.69 8.46
CA ILE A 206 -0.95 64.79 9.68
C ILE A 206 -0.11 65.24 10.89
N LEU A 207 1.10 64.70 11.05
CA LEU A 207 2.02 65.14 12.11
C LEU A 207 2.37 66.63 11.98
N ASN A 208 2.65 67.09 10.76
CA ASN A 208 2.91 68.50 10.49
C ASN A 208 1.69 69.39 10.80
N PHE A 209 0.48 68.94 10.45
CA PHE A 209 -0.75 69.67 10.77
C PHE A 209 -0.96 69.81 12.29
N ASN A 210 -0.72 68.74 13.06
CA ASN A 210 -0.83 68.79 14.51
C ASN A 210 0.20 69.75 15.14
N ARG A 211 1.43 69.77 14.60
CA ARG A 211 2.45 70.74 15.03
C ARG A 211 2.03 72.18 14.74
N ILE A 212 1.54 72.44 13.53
CA ILE A 212 1.01 73.77 13.14
C ILE A 212 -0.13 74.19 14.06
N LYS A 213 -1.06 73.28 14.38
CA LYS A 213 -2.16 73.54 15.31
C LYS A 213 -1.64 73.93 16.70
N SER A 214 -0.65 73.21 17.23
CA SER A 214 -0.02 73.52 18.52
C SER A 214 0.68 74.88 18.49
N ASP A 215 1.37 75.22 17.40
CA ASP A 215 1.99 76.54 17.24
C ASP A 215 0.96 77.67 17.20
N ILE A 216 -0.18 77.47 16.53
CA ILE A 216 -1.29 78.44 16.52
C ILE A 216 -1.85 78.65 17.93
N GLU A 217 -2.06 77.58 18.70
CA GLU A 217 -2.54 77.68 20.08
C GLU A 217 -1.54 78.43 20.98
N ARG A 218 -0.24 78.16 20.81
CA ARG A 218 0.83 78.89 21.51
C ARG A 218 0.82 80.37 21.16
N ILE A 219 0.71 80.73 19.88
CA ILE A 219 0.65 82.12 19.43
C ILE A 219 -0.58 82.82 20.03
N LYS A 220 -1.75 82.17 20.06
CA LYS A 220 -2.94 82.71 20.72
C LYS A 220 -2.71 83.00 22.21
N SER A 221 -2.07 82.08 22.93
CA SER A 221 -1.77 82.27 24.35
C SER A 221 -0.81 83.45 24.60
N LEU A 222 0.20 83.60 23.73
CA LEU A 222 1.13 84.73 23.79
C LEU A 222 0.41 86.04 23.50
N TYR A 223 -0.49 86.05 22.51
CA TYR A 223 -1.29 87.23 22.18
C TYR A 223 -2.14 87.70 23.38
N GLU A 224 -2.84 86.77 24.05
CA GLU A 224 -3.62 87.09 25.25
C GLU A 224 -2.74 87.58 26.41
N LEU A 225 -1.54 87.01 26.56
CA LEU A 225 -0.57 87.46 27.58
C LEU A 225 -0.07 88.87 27.30
N VAL A 226 0.27 89.18 26.04
CA VAL A 226 0.67 90.53 25.61
C VAL A 226 -0.46 91.51 25.88
N LYS A 227 -1.68 91.20 25.45
CA LYS A 227 -2.87 92.03 25.69
C LYS A 227 -3.12 92.29 27.18
N THR A 228 -2.93 91.26 28.02
CA THR A 228 -3.03 91.40 29.48
C THR A 228 -1.95 92.32 30.04
N ASN A 229 -0.71 92.21 29.55
CA ASN A 229 0.40 93.06 29.95
C ASN A 229 0.23 94.50 29.45
N GLU A 230 -0.29 94.73 28.25
CA GLU A 230 -0.65 96.05 27.74
C GLU A 230 -1.72 96.70 28.61
N ASN A 231 -2.76 95.97 29.01
CA ASN A 231 -3.77 96.46 29.95
C ASN A 231 -3.15 96.83 31.31
N LYS A 232 -2.24 95.99 31.84
CA LYS A 232 -1.50 96.32 33.07
C LYS A 232 -0.63 97.57 32.88
N LEU A 233 0.08 97.69 31.76
CA LEU A 233 0.91 98.87 31.48
C LEU A 233 0.05 100.14 31.40
N ALA A 234 -1.13 100.07 30.79
CA ALA A 234 -2.08 101.17 30.77
C ALA A 234 -2.51 101.59 32.18
N THR A 235 -2.66 100.67 33.15
CA THR A 235 -2.93 101.07 34.54
C THR A 235 -1.77 101.79 35.22
N TYR A 236 -0.54 101.57 34.76
CA TYR A 236 0.65 102.26 35.28
C TYR A 236 0.90 103.63 34.63
N SER A 237 0.13 104.02 33.60
CA SER A 237 0.29 105.31 32.90
C SER A 237 0.06 106.55 33.78
N ASN A 238 -0.61 106.39 34.93
CA ASN A 238 -0.87 107.45 35.90
C ASN A 238 0.21 107.57 37.00
N LEU A 239 1.27 106.74 36.98
CA LEU A 239 2.37 106.88 37.92
C LEU A 239 3.32 108.01 37.47
N PRO A 240 3.82 108.84 38.41
CA PRO A 240 4.85 109.81 38.09
C PRO A 240 6.08 109.12 37.51
N PRO A 241 6.68 109.62 36.41
CA PRO A 241 7.78 108.96 35.71
C PRO A 241 9.10 108.95 36.51
N ASP A 242 9.17 109.68 37.63
CA ASP A 242 10.34 109.82 38.47
C ASP A 242 10.02 109.41 39.92
N LEU A 243 10.87 108.55 40.50
CA LEU A 243 10.77 108.04 41.87
C LEU A 243 10.72 109.18 42.89
N GLN A 244 11.48 110.26 42.65
CA GLN A 244 11.49 111.42 43.55
C GLN A 244 10.13 112.11 43.60
N LEU A 245 9.48 112.25 42.44
CA LEU A 245 8.15 112.85 42.32
C LEU A 245 7.06 111.97 42.95
N ALA A 246 7.19 110.64 42.84
CA ALA A 246 6.30 109.70 43.51
C ALA A 246 6.45 109.77 45.04
N GLN A 247 7.67 109.92 45.56
CA GLN A 247 7.93 110.10 46.99
C GLN A 247 7.39 111.42 47.52
N ILE A 248 7.53 112.52 46.76
CA ILE A 248 6.95 113.83 47.12
C ILE A 248 5.43 113.73 47.21
N LYS A 249 4.78 113.15 46.21
CA LYS A 249 3.31 113.04 46.19
C LYS A 249 2.79 112.07 47.26
N LEU A 250 3.56 111.05 47.61
CA LEU A 250 3.27 110.19 48.75
C LEU A 250 3.41 110.94 50.07
N ALA A 251 4.47 111.75 50.24
CA ALA A 251 4.63 112.60 51.42
C ALA A 251 3.50 113.64 51.55
N GLU A 252 3.08 114.26 50.45
CA GLU A 252 1.90 115.16 50.42
C GLU A 252 0.62 114.44 50.86
N LEU A 253 0.39 113.21 50.37
CA LEU A 253 -0.76 112.40 50.76
C LEU A 253 -0.71 111.99 52.24
N HIS A 254 0.47 111.66 52.77
CA HIS A 254 0.65 111.41 54.20
C HIS A 254 0.33 112.66 55.02
N GLN A 255 0.83 113.81 54.61
CA GLN A 255 0.58 115.09 55.30
C GLN A 255 -0.91 115.48 55.24
N TYR A 256 -1.59 115.19 54.12
CA TYR A 256 -3.03 115.37 53.98
C TYR A 256 -3.81 114.40 54.86
N HIS A 257 -3.35 113.15 54.99
CA HIS A 257 -3.94 112.16 55.89
C HIS A 257 -3.80 112.58 57.36
N ASP A 258 -2.63 113.10 57.76
CA ASP A 258 -2.39 113.60 59.11
C ASP A 258 -3.30 114.79 59.42
N LYS A 259 -3.49 115.72 58.48
CA LYS A 259 -4.47 116.81 58.62
C LYS A 259 -5.89 116.32 58.78
N LEU A 260 -6.31 115.28 58.04
CA LEU A 260 -7.63 114.68 58.19
C LEU A 260 -7.79 114.00 59.56
N LEU A 261 -6.73 113.38 60.09
CA LEU A 261 -6.73 112.81 61.45
C LEU A 261 -6.82 113.92 62.51
N GLU A 262 -6.14 115.03 62.31
CA GLU A 262 -6.19 116.21 63.19
C GLU A 262 -7.59 116.82 63.20
N GLN A 263 -8.19 117.05 62.02
CA GLN A 263 -9.58 117.51 61.87
C GLN A 263 -10.57 116.54 62.54
N ARG A 264 -10.37 115.23 62.37
CA ARG A 264 -11.18 114.22 63.05
C ARG A 264 -11.05 114.33 64.57
N ASN A 265 -9.83 114.49 65.09
CA ASN A 265 -9.57 114.60 66.52
C ASN A 265 -10.13 115.90 67.12
N GLU A 266 -10.06 117.02 66.40
CA GLU A 266 -10.70 118.28 66.79
C GLU A 266 -12.22 118.14 66.85
N LEU A 267 -12.83 117.52 65.84
CA LEU A 267 -14.27 117.23 65.83
C LEU A 267 -14.67 116.32 67.00
N PHE A 268 -13.87 115.29 67.32
CA PHE A 268 -14.08 114.44 68.49
C PHE A 268 -13.95 115.20 69.81
N SER A 269 -12.95 116.08 69.95
CA SER A 269 -12.72 116.87 71.17
C SER A 269 -13.87 117.87 71.40
N LYS A 270 -14.34 118.52 70.34
CA LYS A 270 -15.47 119.47 70.37
C LYS A 270 -16.80 118.79 70.74
N ALA A 271 -17.05 117.59 70.21
CA ALA A 271 -18.20 116.78 70.61
C ALA A 271 -18.13 116.33 72.09
N PHE A 272 -16.92 116.14 72.64
CA PHE A 272 -16.72 115.75 74.04
C PHE A 272 -16.94 116.92 75.01
N SER A 273 -16.57 118.15 74.64
CA SER A 273 -16.84 119.36 75.44
C SER A 273 -18.32 119.75 75.41
N GLU A 274 -18.98 119.68 74.25
CA GLU A 274 -20.41 119.99 74.12
C GLU A 274 -21.31 118.93 74.76
N GLY A 275 -20.82 117.70 74.95
CA GLY A 275 -21.50 116.64 75.70
C GLY A 275 -21.45 116.79 77.23
N MET A 276 -20.40 117.41 77.80
CA MET A 276 -20.33 117.68 79.25
C MET A 276 -21.20 118.86 79.68
N ASP A 277 -21.37 119.87 78.83
CA ASP A 277 -22.26 121.00 79.10
C ASP A 277 -23.75 120.59 79.10
N SER A 278 -24.10 119.45 78.47
CA SER A 278 -25.42 118.82 78.52
C SER A 278 -25.74 118.11 79.85
N VAL A 279 -24.74 117.83 80.71
CA VAL A 279 -24.90 117.05 81.96
C VAL A 279 -24.82 117.92 83.24
N LEU A 280 -24.37 119.17 83.15
CA LEU A 280 -24.23 120.08 84.31
C LEU A 280 -25.31 121.19 84.39
N GLN A 281 -26.34 121.15 83.54
CA GLN A 281 -27.58 121.95 83.66
C GLN A 281 -28.86 121.11 83.89
N SER A 282 -28.70 119.89 84.41
CA SER A 282 -29.74 119.14 85.13
C SER A 282 -29.32 118.87 86.57
#